data_AF-A0A6G0XZJ4-F1
#
_entry.id   AF-A0A6G0XZJ4-F1
#
_cell.length_a   1.000
_cell.length_b   1.000
_cell.length_c   1.000
_cell.angle_alpha   90.00
_cell.angle_beta   90.00
_cell.angle_gamma   90.00
#
_symmetry.space_group_name_H-M   'P 1'
#
loop_
_entity.id
_entity.type
_entity.pdbx_description
1 polymer ?
#
loop_
_entity_poly.entity_id
_entity_poly.type
_entity_poly.pdbx_seq_one_letter_code
_entity_poly.pdbx_strand_id
1 'polypeptide(L)'
;MHICISKLISKIINSINSNCTVLISGATRCGKVLKFLNDCMSKKKFCNIIVTQPRRIAAISVSKQVNRERSWKDGLLVRYQVGHKKNYDPSKTKILYCTTGIFKHYFA
;
A
#
# COMPACT_ATOMS: atom_id res chain seq x y z
N MET A 1 0.41 -7.29 -19.61
CA MET A 1 0.81 -7.37 -18.18
C MET A 1 -0.37 -7.96 -17.39
N HIS A 2 -0.42 -9.30 -17.34
CA HIS A 2 -1.65 -10.08 -17.17
C HIS A 2 -2.24 -10.11 -15.75
N ILE A 3 -3.45 -9.55 -15.60
CA ILE A 3 -4.73 -10.23 -15.32
C ILE A 3 -4.89 -11.22 -14.13
N CYS A 4 -3.83 -11.80 -13.54
CA CYS A 4 -4.00 -12.94 -12.62
C CYS A 4 -4.75 -12.62 -11.31
N ILE A 5 -4.65 -11.40 -10.79
CA ILE A 5 -5.32 -11.08 -9.52
C ILE A 5 -6.80 -10.72 -9.71
N SER A 6 -7.26 -10.27 -10.89
CA SER A 6 -8.63 -9.73 -11.05
C SER A 6 -9.70 -10.72 -10.58
N LYS A 7 -9.56 -12.00 -10.94
CA LYS A 7 -10.48 -13.07 -10.53
C LYS A 7 -10.44 -13.38 -9.02
N LEU A 8 -9.36 -13.04 -8.33
CA LEU A 8 -9.15 -13.35 -6.90
C LEU A 8 -9.36 -12.13 -5.97
N ILE A 9 -9.62 -10.94 -6.51
CA ILE A 9 -9.78 -9.70 -5.73
C ILE A 9 -10.89 -9.86 -4.69
N SER A 10 -12.06 -10.35 -5.10
CA SER A 10 -13.20 -10.54 -4.20
C SER A 10 -12.88 -11.48 -3.06
N LYS A 11 -12.13 -12.57 -3.34
CA LYS A 11 -11.67 -13.52 -2.31
C LYS A 11 -10.68 -12.86 -1.35
N ILE A 12 -9.72 -12.09 -1.86
CA ILE A 12 -8.75 -11.35 -1.05
C ILE A 12 -9.47 -10.35 -0.12
N ILE A 13 -10.39 -9.55 -0.65
CA ILE A 13 -11.13 -8.55 0.12
C ILE A 13 -11.99 -9.23 1.19
N ASN A 14 -12.71 -10.30 0.85
CA ASN A 14 -13.51 -11.04 1.83
C ASN A 14 -12.64 -11.65 2.93
N SER A 15 -11.49 -12.23 2.56
CA SER A 15 -10.52 -12.75 3.54
C SER A 15 -9.99 -11.63 4.45
N ILE A 16 -9.65 -10.45 3.92
CA ILE A 16 -9.17 -9.30 4.71
C ILE A 16 -10.29 -8.77 5.63
N ASN A 17 -11.53 -8.70 5.16
CA ASN A 17 -12.65 -8.21 5.98
C ASN A 17 -13.04 -9.19 7.10
N SER A 18 -12.79 -10.50 6.91
CA SER A 18 -13.23 -11.53 7.85
C SER A 18 -12.11 -12.01 8.80
N ASN A 19 -10.85 -11.64 8.55
CA ASN A 19 -9.71 -12.11 9.32
C ASN A 19 -8.76 -10.95 9.65
N CYS A 20 -8.24 -10.93 10.88
CA CYS A 20 -7.23 -9.96 11.29
C CYS A 20 -5.88 -10.14 10.59
N THR A 21 -5.61 -11.32 10.02
CA THR A 21 -4.35 -11.63 9.32
C THR A 21 -4.62 -12.54 8.13
N VAL A 22 -4.03 -12.19 6.97
CA VAL A 22 -4.20 -12.94 5.73
C VAL A 22 -2.85 -13.10 5.03
N LEU A 23 -2.48 -14.33 4.70
CA LEU A 23 -1.33 -14.62 3.86
C LEU A 23 -1.75 -14.65 2.39
N ILE A 24 -1.14 -13.78 1.58
CA ILE A 24 -1.42 -13.72 0.13
C ILE A 24 -0.14 -14.04 -0.64
N SER A 25 -0.01 -15.27 -1.12
CA SER A 25 1.06 -15.68 -2.04
C SER A 25 0.75 -15.22 -3.48
N GLY A 26 1.77 -15.07 -4.31
CA GLY A 26 1.62 -14.64 -5.72
C GLY A 26 2.80 -13.81 -6.22
N ALA A 27 2.97 -13.77 -7.54
CA ALA A 27 4.14 -13.19 -8.19
C ALA A 27 4.44 -11.73 -7.81
N THR A 28 5.70 -11.34 -7.87
CA THR A 28 6.16 -9.96 -7.62
C THR A 28 5.44 -8.97 -8.54
N ARG A 29 5.10 -7.77 -8.03
CA ARG A 29 4.48 -6.66 -8.80
C ARG A 29 3.06 -6.93 -9.33
N CYS A 30 2.34 -7.88 -8.73
CA CYS A 30 0.96 -8.20 -9.09
C CYS A 30 -0.11 -7.15 -8.68
N GLY A 31 0.27 -6.09 -7.96
CA GLY A 31 -0.61 -4.97 -7.61
C GLY A 31 -1.61 -5.24 -6.47
N LYS A 32 -1.30 -6.17 -5.56
CA LYS A 32 -2.17 -6.57 -4.42
C LYS A 32 -2.65 -5.37 -3.60
N VAL A 33 -1.73 -4.55 -3.12
CA VAL A 33 -2.03 -3.39 -2.25
C VAL A 33 -2.94 -2.37 -2.94
N LEU A 34 -2.61 -2.06 -4.19
CA LEU A 34 -3.28 -1.02 -4.95
C LEU A 34 -4.74 -1.39 -5.30
N LYS A 35 -5.03 -2.68 -5.45
CA LYS A 35 -6.38 -3.19 -5.67
C LYS A 35 -7.25 -3.11 -4.42
N PHE A 36 -6.68 -3.39 -3.25
CA PHE A 36 -7.38 -3.21 -1.98
C PHE A 36 -7.75 -1.74 -1.74
N LEU A 37 -6.84 -0.80 -2.01
CA LEU A 37 -7.15 0.63 -1.95
C LEU A 37 -8.33 1.00 -2.86
N ASN A 38 -8.33 0.53 -4.11
CA ASN A 38 -9.42 0.82 -5.04
C ASN A 38 -10.78 0.36 -4.53
N ASP A 39 -10.86 -0.84 -3.94
CA ASP A 39 -12.11 -1.35 -3.36
C ASP A 39 -12.60 -0.47 -2.21
N CYS A 40 -11.69 -0.09 -1.31
CA CYS A 40 -12.03 0.81 -0.21
C CYS A 40 -12.53 2.17 -0.71
N MET A 41 -11.85 2.75 -1.71
CA MET A 41 -12.25 4.03 -2.32
C MET A 41 -13.62 3.92 -3.00
N SER A 42 -13.86 2.85 -3.76
CA SER A 42 -15.15 2.60 -4.43
C SER A 42 -16.30 2.48 -3.42
N LYS A 43 -16.05 1.84 -2.28
CA LYS A 43 -17.04 1.67 -1.20
C LYS A 43 -17.09 2.84 -0.22
N LYS A 44 -16.36 3.94 -0.48
CA LYS A 44 -16.19 5.09 0.42
C LYS A 44 -15.79 4.69 1.86
N LYS A 45 -15.06 3.58 2.00
CA LYS A 45 -14.57 3.11 3.29
C LYS A 45 -13.27 3.83 3.65
N PHE A 46 -13.16 4.25 4.90
CA PHE A 46 -11.89 4.74 5.42
C PHE A 46 -10.83 3.64 5.31
N CYS A 47 -9.70 3.95 4.68
CA CYS A 47 -8.63 3.00 4.45
C CYS A 47 -7.28 3.69 4.49
N ASN A 48 -6.47 3.29 5.46
CA ASN A 48 -5.07 3.69 5.61
C ASN A 48 -4.22 2.43 5.55
N ILE A 49 -3.30 2.39 4.59
CA ILE A 49 -2.49 1.22 4.28
C ILE A 49 -1.03 1.56 4.53
N ILE A 50 -0.38 0.78 5.37
CA ILE A 50 1.07 0.82 5.52
C ILE A 50 1.67 -0.40 4.84
N VAL A 51 2.65 -0.16 3.97
CA VAL A 51 3.38 -1.22 3.27
C VAL A 51 4.83 -1.16 3.69
N THR A 52 5.32 -2.23 4.32
CA THR A 52 6.73 -2.33 4.68
C THR A 52 7.55 -2.84 3.49
N GLN A 53 8.77 -2.35 3.38
CA GLN A 53 9.78 -2.83 2.44
C GLN A 53 11.11 -2.98 3.19
N PRO A 54 11.82 -4.11 3.05
CA PRO A 54 13.07 -4.31 3.77
C PRO A 54 14.17 -3.33 3.34
N ARG A 55 14.11 -2.83 2.10
CA ARG A 55 15.13 -1.91 1.52
C ARG A 55 14.57 -0.51 1.29
N ARG A 56 15.33 0.51 1.68
CA ARG A 56 14.97 1.95 1.49
C ARG A 56 14.68 2.28 0.03
N ILE A 57 15.54 1.84 -0.88
CA ILE A 57 15.39 2.07 -2.33
C ILE A 57 14.10 1.44 -2.86
N ALA A 58 13.69 0.28 -2.34
CA ALA A 58 12.44 -0.38 -2.73
C ALA A 58 11.21 0.42 -2.29
N ALA A 59 11.17 0.90 -1.05
CA ALA A 59 10.08 1.76 -0.57
C ALA A 59 9.92 3.03 -1.43
N ILE A 60 11.03 3.71 -1.73
CA ILE A 60 11.05 4.93 -2.55
C ILE A 60 10.59 4.61 -3.99
N SER A 61 11.18 3.60 -4.61
CA SER A 61 10.93 3.25 -6.01
C SER A 61 9.49 2.80 -6.24
N VAL A 62 8.96 1.93 -5.36
CA VAL A 62 7.58 1.45 -5.47
C VAL A 62 6.58 2.60 -5.25
N SER A 63 6.80 3.46 -4.25
CA SER A 63 5.94 4.63 -4.03
C SER A 63 5.88 5.54 -5.27
N LYS A 64 7.04 5.86 -5.86
CA LYS A 64 7.12 6.69 -7.09
C LYS A 64 6.49 5.97 -8.29
N GLN A 65 6.70 4.67 -8.42
CA GLN A 65 6.09 3.88 -9.48
C GLN A 65 4.56 3.88 -9.39
N VAL A 66 4.00 3.71 -8.19
CA VAL A 66 2.55 3.72 -7.99
C VAL A 66 1.94 5.09 -8.31
N ASN A 67 2.57 6.20 -7.91
CA ASN A 67 2.10 7.53 -8.29
C ASN A 67 2.11 7.73 -9.80
N ARG A 68 3.18 7.31 -10.48
CA ARG A 68 3.28 7.37 -11.95
C ARG A 68 2.23 6.51 -12.64
N GLU A 69 2.03 5.26 -12.20
CA GLU A 69 1.04 4.35 -12.78
C GLU A 69 -0.41 4.82 -12.61
N ARG A 70 -0.68 5.68 -11.62
CA ARG A 70 -2.02 6.23 -11.34
C ARG A 70 -2.20 7.68 -11.74
N SER A 71 -1.17 8.30 -12.31
CA SER A 71 -1.15 9.74 -12.58
C SER A 71 -1.54 10.57 -11.34
N TRP A 72 -1.20 10.07 -10.15
CA TRP A 72 -1.44 10.80 -8.91
C TRP A 72 -0.31 11.78 -8.67
N LYS A 73 -0.68 12.99 -8.23
CA LYS A 73 0.31 13.99 -7.86
C LYS A 73 1.15 13.47 -6.70
N ASP A 74 2.46 13.49 -6.91
CA ASP A 74 3.43 12.96 -5.97
C ASP A 74 3.22 13.56 -4.58
N GLY A 75 3.09 12.67 -3.60
CA GLY A 75 3.02 13.05 -2.20
C GLY A 75 1.65 13.45 -1.67
N LEU A 76 0.56 13.23 -2.40
CA LEU A 76 -0.80 13.37 -1.86
C LEU A 76 -1.34 12.03 -1.32
N LEU A 77 -1.71 11.12 -2.22
CA LEU A 77 -2.33 9.84 -1.87
C LEU A 77 -1.33 8.77 -1.44
N VAL A 78 -0.15 8.75 -2.07
CA VAL A 78 0.90 7.75 -1.81
C VAL A 78 2.22 8.45 -1.47
N ARG A 79 2.82 8.05 -0.35
CA ARG A 79 4.09 8.55 0.17
C ARG A 79 5.00 7.40 0.57
N TYR A 80 6.27 7.73 0.82
CA TYR A 80 7.21 6.85 1.47
C TYR A 80 7.89 7.52 2.67
N GLN A 81 8.20 6.75 3.72
CA GLN A 81 9.03 7.17 4.85
C GLN A 81 10.13 6.15 5.12
N VAL A 82 11.39 6.55 4.91
CA VAL A 82 12.57 5.69 5.07
C VAL A 82 13.59 6.23 6.08
N GLY A 83 13.22 7.28 6.81
CA GLY A 83 14.01 7.92 7.86
C GLY A 83 13.09 8.52 8.93
N HIS A 84 13.68 9.03 10.01
CA HIS A 84 12.91 9.47 11.19
C HIS A 84 12.06 10.73 10.95
N LYS A 85 12.40 11.55 9.95
CA LYS A 85 11.61 12.73 9.61
C LYS A 85 10.31 12.31 8.93
N LYS A 86 9.17 12.57 9.59
CA LYS A 86 7.85 12.44 8.97
C LYS A 86 7.76 13.40 7.78
N ASN A 87 7.41 12.84 6.64
CA ASN A 87 7.33 13.54 5.37
C ASN A 87 6.01 13.23 4.66
N TYR A 88 4.91 12.99 5.38
CA TYR A 88 3.60 12.69 4.79
C TYR A 88 2.50 13.35 5.63
N ASP A 89 1.33 13.56 5.01
CA ASP A 89 0.15 14.14 5.64
C ASP A 89 -0.87 13.03 5.91
N PRO A 90 -1.16 12.67 7.17
CA PRO A 90 -2.09 11.57 7.50
C PRO A 90 -3.53 11.79 7.01
N SER A 91 -3.96 13.03 6.79
CA SER A 91 -5.30 13.33 6.29
C SER A 91 -5.45 13.02 4.80
N LYS A 92 -4.36 13.19 4.04
CA LYS A 92 -4.32 13.02 2.57
C LYS A 92 -3.72 11.69 2.12
N THR A 93 -2.73 11.20 2.87
CA THR A 93 -1.97 9.99 2.55
C THR A 93 -2.78 8.76 2.89
N LYS A 94 -3.08 7.92 1.90
CA LYS A 94 -3.79 6.65 2.06
C LYS A 94 -2.87 5.44 1.99
N ILE A 95 -1.74 5.56 1.29
CA ILE A 95 -0.70 4.53 1.28
C ILE A 95 0.63 5.12 1.73
N LEU A 96 1.24 4.49 2.73
CA LEU A 96 2.58 4.81 3.19
C LEU A 96 3.52 3.60 2.98
N TYR A 97 4.50 3.77 2.10
CA TYR A 97 5.60 2.81 1.96
C TYR A 97 6.71 3.14 2.96
N CYS A 98 7.05 2.22 3.86
CA CYS A 98 8.07 2.46 4.86
C CYS A 98 9.08 1.32 4.95
N THR A 99 10.22 1.57 5.60
CA THR A 99 11.11 0.47 5.97
C THR A 99 10.63 -0.23 7.23
N THR A 100 10.98 -1.51 7.38
CA THR A 100 10.66 -2.29 8.59
C THR A 100 11.16 -1.61 9.88
N GLY A 101 12.32 -0.95 9.84
CA GLY A 101 12.83 -0.18 10.98
C GLY A 101 11.92 0.99 11.36
N ILE A 102 11.45 1.75 10.38
CA ILE A 102 10.50 2.86 10.63
C ILE A 102 9.18 2.33 11.16
N PHE A 103 8.66 1.23 10.62
CA PHE A 103 7.41 0.63 11.07
C PHE A 103 7.42 0.25 12.56
N LYS A 104 8.54 -0.22 13.10
CA LYS A 104 8.66 -0.53 14.53
C LYS A 104 8.37 0.69 15.42
N HIS A 105 8.75 1.88 14.98
CA HIS A 105 8.50 3.13 15.71
C HIS A 105 7.05 3.61 15.64
N TYR A 106 6.18 3.00 14.82
CA TYR A 106 4.75 3.36 14.78
C TYR A 106 3.92 2.72 15.88
N PHE A 107 4.41 1.64 16.49
CA PHE A 107 3.73 0.88 17.54
C PHE A 107 4.45 0.97 18.89
N ALA A 108 5.48 1.81 18.96
CA ALA A 108 6.19 2.13 20.19
C ALA A 108 5.49 3.30 20.92
#